data_AF-A0A2N0PW35-F1
#
_entry.id   AF-A0A2N0PW35-F1
#
_cell.length_a   1.000
_cell.length_b   1.000
_cell.length_c   1.000
_cell.angle_alpha   90.00
_cell.angle_beta   90.00
_cell.angle_gamma   90.00
#
_symmetry.space_group_name_H-M   'P 1'
#
loop_
_entity.id
_entity.type
_entity.pdbx_description
1 polymer ?
#
loop_
_entity_poly.entity_id
_entity_poly.type
_entity_poly.pdbx_seq_one_letter_code
_entity_poly.pdbx_strand_id
1 'polypeptide(L)'
;MGRRLHALKGNLSSLFKGKGVLDLCNNDQQSHTNSSTFRKQKRKLILPTDVLIEIFSHLEDDYKTLQSCVLVNRAWCENSVPSLWAQPFLDLTPSTIIDVYLTCLTEPEKNYLIDNDIIGVPNRRRVPAFDYVSFLRHLSMGNLFSIVQRWTDRTQTKYF
;
A
#
# COMPACT_ATOMS: atom_id res chain seq x y z
N MET A 1 -21.88 29.63 -30.30
CA MET A 1 -22.65 28.39 -30.63
C MET A 1 -21.63 27.25 -30.75
N GLY A 2 -21.84 26.02 -30.29
CA GLY A 2 -22.97 25.40 -29.61
C GLY A 2 -23.13 23.93 -30.06
N ARG A 3 -23.11 22.97 -29.11
CA ARG A 3 -23.04 21.49 -29.30
C ARG A 3 -21.62 20.99 -29.64
N ARG A 4 -21.13 19.85 -29.11
CA ARG A 4 -21.77 18.75 -28.35
C ARG A 4 -20.72 18.09 -27.42
N LEU A 5 -21.03 17.91 -26.13
CA LEU A 5 -20.20 17.16 -25.17
C LEU A 5 -21.01 15.95 -24.69
N HIS A 6 -20.57 14.70 -24.90
CA HIS A 6 -21.10 13.52 -24.19
C HIS A 6 -20.22 12.26 -24.42
N ALA A 7 -20.21 11.37 -23.41
CA ALA A 7 -19.58 10.03 -23.37
C ALA A 7 -18.03 10.02 -23.51
N LEU A 8 -17.23 9.95 -22.44
CA LEU A 8 -17.12 8.82 -21.52
C LEU A 8 -16.52 9.26 -20.16
N LYS A 9 -17.36 9.53 -19.16
CA LYS A 9 -16.93 9.51 -17.74
C LYS A 9 -17.25 8.14 -17.15
N GLY A 10 -16.32 7.20 -17.32
CA GLY A 10 -16.34 5.90 -16.67
C GLY A 10 -16.13 6.06 -15.16
N ASN A 11 -17.18 5.74 -14.40
CA ASN A 11 -17.29 5.91 -12.96
C ASN A 11 -16.22 5.12 -12.17
N LEU A 12 -15.33 5.81 -11.43
CA LEU A 12 -14.45 5.22 -10.41
C LEU A 12 -14.82 5.63 -8.98
N SER A 13 -15.81 6.50 -8.80
CA SER A 13 -16.27 6.97 -7.48
C SER A 13 -17.28 6.03 -6.81
N SER A 14 -17.72 4.97 -7.48
CA SER A 14 -18.66 3.98 -6.94
C SER A 14 -18.02 2.76 -6.25
N LEU A 15 -16.68 2.63 -6.22
CA LEU A 15 -16.01 1.45 -5.62
C LEU A 15 -15.65 1.63 -4.13
N PHE A 16 -15.67 2.86 -3.62
CA PHE A 16 -15.25 3.21 -2.25
C PHE A 16 -16.32 4.01 -1.50
N LYS A 17 -17.56 3.51 -1.46
CA LYS A 17 -18.62 4.10 -0.63
C LYS A 17 -19.50 3.05 0.05
N GLY A 18 -18.91 2.35 1.02
CA GLY A 18 -19.66 1.54 1.95
C GLY A 18 -20.55 2.43 2.82
N LYS A 19 -21.87 2.35 2.61
CA LYS A 19 -22.86 2.76 3.62
C LYS A 19 -23.17 1.56 4.50
N GLY A 20 -22.95 1.69 5.80
CA GLY A 20 -23.59 0.83 6.80
C GLY A 20 -24.92 1.43 7.28
N VAL A 21 -25.61 0.67 8.13
CA VAL A 21 -26.82 0.98 8.93
C VAL A 21 -28.09 1.34 8.12
N LEU A 22 -29.30 0.87 8.44
CA LEU A 22 -29.82 -0.02 9.51
C LEU A 22 -30.41 -1.32 8.86
N ASP A 23 -31.20 -2.24 9.47
CA ASP A 23 -31.84 -2.37 10.79
C ASP A 23 -32.23 -3.86 11.08
N LEU A 24 -33.01 -4.11 12.15
CA LEU A 24 -33.88 -5.26 12.49
C LEU A 24 -33.32 -6.48 13.28
N CYS A 25 -33.51 -6.38 14.60
CA CYS A 25 -34.14 -7.35 15.52
C CYS A 25 -33.99 -8.88 15.33
N ASN A 26 -33.33 -9.50 16.32
CA ASN A 26 -33.86 -10.50 17.26
C ASN A 26 -35.03 -11.46 16.90
N ASN A 27 -34.78 -12.72 17.30
CA ASN A 27 -35.69 -13.75 17.84
C ASN A 27 -36.37 -14.79 16.92
N ASP A 28 -36.05 -16.05 17.26
CA ASP A 28 -36.90 -17.25 17.36
C ASP A 28 -37.79 -17.69 16.19
N GLN A 29 -37.42 -18.84 15.58
CA GLN A 29 -38.07 -20.13 15.91
C GLN A 29 -37.37 -21.31 15.22
N GLN A 30 -37.30 -22.46 15.91
CA GLN A 30 -36.91 -23.74 15.32
C GLN A 30 -38.14 -24.47 14.77
N SER A 31 -38.03 -25.10 13.59
CA SER A 31 -38.61 -26.44 13.37
C SER A 31 -38.14 -27.12 12.08
N HIS A 32 -37.76 -28.38 12.24
CA HIS A 32 -37.58 -29.49 11.29
C HIS A 32 -37.85 -29.28 9.79
N THR A 33 -36.88 -29.67 8.96
CA THR A 33 -36.96 -30.92 8.15
C THR A 33 -35.61 -31.28 7.53
N ASN A 34 -35.41 -32.56 7.22
CA ASN A 34 -34.12 -33.11 6.82
C ASN A 34 -33.77 -32.84 5.35
N SER A 35 -32.56 -32.36 5.08
CA SER A 35 -31.74 -32.85 3.95
C SER A 35 -30.29 -32.38 4.03
N SER A 36 -29.38 -33.31 3.72
CA SER A 36 -27.95 -33.13 3.83
C SER A 36 -27.37 -32.20 2.75
N THR A 37 -27.07 -30.95 3.11
CA THR A 37 -25.92 -30.24 2.53
C THR A 37 -25.15 -29.50 3.62
N PHE A 38 -24.14 -30.16 4.20
CA PHE A 38 -23.07 -29.45 4.92
C PHE A 38 -22.24 -28.66 3.90
N ARG A 39 -22.76 -27.52 3.45
CA ARG A 39 -21.96 -26.48 2.82
C ARG A 39 -20.90 -26.10 3.86
N LYS A 40 -19.66 -26.53 3.65
CA LYS A 40 -18.49 -26.05 4.42
C LYS A 40 -18.31 -24.57 4.10
N GLN A 41 -19.12 -23.74 4.75
CA GLN A 41 -19.03 -22.30 4.69
C GLN A 41 -17.70 -21.94 5.34
N LYS A 42 -16.66 -21.80 4.52
CA LYS A 42 -15.31 -21.44 4.95
C LYS A 42 -15.38 -19.98 5.41
N ARG A 43 -15.87 -19.76 6.65
CA ARG A 43 -16.01 -18.45 7.26
C ARG A 43 -14.64 -17.79 7.24
N LYS A 44 -14.51 -16.76 6.42
CA LYS A 44 -13.31 -15.94 6.37
C LYS A 44 -13.25 -15.20 7.70
N LEU A 45 -12.45 -15.72 8.63
CA LEU A 45 -12.14 -15.04 9.87
C LEU A 45 -11.32 -13.80 9.49
N ILE A 46 -11.95 -12.64 9.64
CA ILE A 46 -11.33 -11.33 9.43
C ILE A 46 -11.14 -10.73 10.81
N LEU A 47 -9.90 -10.48 11.19
CA LEU A 47 -9.57 -9.69 12.37
C LEU A 47 -10.01 -8.24 12.13
N PRO A 48 -10.66 -7.57 13.11
CA PRO A 48 -10.94 -6.14 13.02
C PRO A 48 -9.67 -5.34 12.80
N THR A 49 -9.78 -4.23 12.07
CA THR A 49 -8.65 -3.32 11.78
C THR A 49 -7.93 -2.86 13.04
N ASP A 50 -8.67 -2.48 14.09
CA ASP A 50 -8.09 -1.97 15.33
C ASP A 50 -7.21 -3.01 16.04
N VAL A 51 -7.58 -4.30 15.95
CA VAL A 51 -6.80 -5.42 16.48
C VAL A 51 -5.53 -5.66 15.64
N LEU A 52 -5.60 -5.47 14.32
CA LEU A 52 -4.41 -5.56 13.47
C LEU A 52 -3.43 -4.40 13.73
N ILE A 53 -3.94 -3.18 13.91
CA ILE A 53 -3.14 -2.00 14.25
C ILE A 53 -2.41 -2.22 15.59
N GLU A 54 -3.11 -2.73 16.61
CA GLU A 54 -2.49 -3.08 17.89
C GLU A 54 -1.46 -4.21 17.74
N ILE A 55 -1.72 -5.25 16.96
CA ILE A 55 -0.71 -6.29 16.68
C ILE A 55 0.55 -5.70 16.02
N PHE A 56 0.39 -4.75 15.10
CA PHE A 56 1.52 -4.14 14.39
C PHE A 56 2.26 -3.06 15.20
N SER A 57 1.66 -2.48 16.25
CA SER A 57 2.38 -1.57 17.16
C SER A 57 3.43 -2.31 18.00
N HIS A 58 3.14 -3.55 18.42
CA HIS A 58 4.12 -4.43 19.09
C HIS A 58 5.17 -5.04 18.15
N LEU A 59 5.14 -4.72 16.85
CA LEU A 59 6.04 -5.25 15.83
C LEU A 59 6.82 -4.15 15.08
N GLU A 60 6.77 -2.87 15.51
CA GLU A 60 7.41 -1.76 14.80
C GLU A 60 8.93 -1.97 14.59
N ASP A 61 9.62 -2.63 15.53
CA ASP A 61 11.04 -2.97 15.43
C ASP A 61 11.32 -4.34 14.75
N ASP A 62 10.33 -5.24 14.60
CA ASP A 62 10.50 -6.52 13.91
C ASP A 62 10.12 -6.41 12.43
N TYR A 63 11.03 -5.77 11.71
CA TYR A 63 10.92 -5.52 10.29
C TYR A 63 10.69 -6.80 9.45
N LYS A 64 11.26 -7.95 9.84
CA LYS A 64 11.12 -9.23 9.13
C LYS A 64 9.74 -9.84 9.32
N THR A 65 9.20 -9.76 10.53
CA THR A 65 7.83 -10.19 10.82
C THR A 65 6.84 -9.28 10.11
N LEU A 66 7.01 -7.96 10.12
CA LEU A 66 6.16 -7.03 9.36
C LEU A 66 6.17 -7.32 7.85
N GLN A 67 7.35 -7.60 7.24
CA GLN A 67 7.41 -8.02 5.83
C GLN A 67 6.61 -9.30 5.57
N SER A 68 6.66 -10.26 6.50
CA SER A 68 5.89 -11.50 6.40
C SER A 68 4.39 -11.24 6.52
N CYS A 69 3.98 -10.33 7.41
CA CYS A 69 2.59 -9.89 7.58
C CYS A 69 1.99 -9.28 6.30
N VAL A 70 2.76 -8.51 5.54
CA VAL A 70 2.30 -7.93 4.25
C VAL A 70 1.81 -9.00 3.27
N LEU A 71 2.38 -10.20 3.32
CA LEU A 71 2.10 -11.29 2.38
C LEU A 71 0.92 -12.19 2.79
N VAL A 72 0.38 -12.04 4.01
CA VAL A 72 -0.65 -12.96 4.56
C VAL A 72 -1.99 -12.85 3.83
N ASN A 73 -2.55 -11.64 3.72
CA ASN A 73 -3.75 -11.33 2.94
C ASN A 73 -3.93 -9.81 2.82
N ARG A 74 -4.91 -9.37 2.01
CA ARG A 74 -5.20 -7.95 1.74
C ARG A 74 -5.36 -7.08 3.00
N ALA A 75 -6.07 -7.55 4.03
CA ALA A 75 -6.30 -6.77 5.25
C ALA A 75 -5.05 -6.64 6.12
N TRP A 76 -4.21 -7.69 6.15
CA TRP A 76 -2.90 -7.63 6.82
C TRP A 76 -1.94 -6.74 6.04
N CYS A 77 -1.92 -6.83 4.71
CA CYS A 77 -1.16 -5.97 3.81
C CYS A 77 -1.48 -4.48 4.04
N GLU A 78 -2.75 -4.08 3.95
CA GLU A 78 -3.17 -2.69 4.11
C GLU A 78 -2.81 -2.08 5.48
N ASN A 79 -2.77 -2.89 6.54
CA ASN A 79 -2.50 -2.42 7.90
C ASN A 79 -1.03 -2.55 8.35
N SER A 80 -0.26 -3.48 7.78
CA SER A 80 1.18 -3.63 8.08
C SER A 80 2.07 -2.73 7.24
N VAL A 81 1.66 -2.36 6.01
CA VAL A 81 2.43 -1.44 5.16
C VAL A 81 2.69 -0.08 5.83
N PRO A 82 1.73 0.59 6.50
CA PRO A 82 2.01 1.84 7.22
C PRO A 82 3.08 1.70 8.31
N SER A 83 3.06 0.63 9.13
CA SER A 83 4.10 0.37 10.13
C SER A 83 5.45 0.07 9.47
N LEU A 84 5.45 -0.77 8.42
CA LEU A 84 6.64 -1.14 7.65
C LEU A 84 7.34 0.07 6.98
N TRP A 85 6.56 1.09 6.59
CA TRP A 85 7.05 2.31 5.94
C TRP A 85 7.17 3.51 6.90
N ALA A 86 7.06 3.29 8.22
CA ALA A 86 7.31 4.32 9.22
C ALA A 86 8.79 4.75 9.26
N GLN A 87 9.72 3.80 9.14
CA GLN A 87 11.17 4.02 9.20
C GLN A 87 11.94 3.26 8.09
N PRO A 88 11.62 3.46 6.80
CA PRO A 88 12.11 2.60 5.73
C PRO A 88 13.64 2.66 5.60
N PHE A 89 14.26 3.80 5.91
CA PHE A 89 15.71 4.00 5.79
C PHE A 89 16.56 3.27 6.85
N LEU A 90 15.98 2.50 7.77
CA LEU A 90 16.73 1.62 8.69
C LEU A 90 16.96 0.23 8.07
N ASP A 91 15.88 -0.50 7.80
CA ASP A 91 15.95 -1.95 7.53
C ASP A 91 15.49 -2.39 6.13
N LEU A 92 14.93 -1.49 5.32
CA LEU A 92 14.63 -1.83 3.92
C LEU A 92 15.88 -1.90 3.05
N THR A 93 15.77 -2.71 2.00
CA THR A 93 16.70 -2.73 0.86
C THR A 93 16.86 -1.31 0.26
N PRO A 94 18.06 -0.68 0.38
CA PRO A 94 18.27 0.72 0.00
C PRO A 94 17.78 1.13 -1.39
N SER A 95 18.02 0.29 -2.40
CA SER A 95 17.63 0.62 -3.79
C SER A 95 16.12 0.64 -3.98
N THR A 96 15.41 -0.32 -3.38
CA THR A 96 13.96 -0.43 -3.55
C THR A 96 13.21 0.69 -2.83
N ILE A 97 13.78 1.26 -1.76
CA ILE A 97 13.21 2.45 -1.10
C ILE A 97 13.21 3.64 -2.06
N ILE A 98 14.37 3.96 -2.63
CA ILE A 98 14.53 5.09 -3.54
C ILE A 98 13.69 4.89 -4.80
N ASP A 99 13.72 3.69 -5.41
CA ASP A 99 12.90 3.39 -6.58
C ASP A 99 11.39 3.60 -6.30
N VAL A 100 10.89 3.22 -5.12
CA VAL A 100 9.48 3.45 -4.73
C VAL A 100 9.19 4.94 -4.54
N TYR A 101 10.02 5.68 -3.81
CA TYR A 101 9.80 7.13 -3.65
C TYR A 101 9.88 7.88 -4.98
N LEU A 102 10.77 7.50 -5.90
CA LEU A 102 10.84 8.06 -7.25
C LEU A 102 9.58 7.74 -8.09
N THR A 103 8.89 6.62 -7.86
CA THR A 103 7.57 6.38 -8.50
C THR A 103 6.44 7.24 -7.93
N CYS A 104 6.57 7.70 -6.69
CA CYS A 104 5.59 8.61 -6.06
C CYS A 104 5.67 10.04 -6.60
N LEU A 105 6.82 10.43 -7.21
CA LEU A 105 6.99 11.75 -7.83
C LEU A 105 6.03 11.97 -9.00
N THR A 106 5.60 13.21 -9.16
CA THR A 106 4.84 13.66 -10.33
C THR A 106 5.73 13.70 -11.58
N GLU A 107 5.12 13.69 -12.77
CA GLU A 107 5.88 13.76 -14.03
C GLU A 107 6.78 15.01 -14.16
N PRO A 108 6.40 16.25 -13.76
CA PRO A 108 7.33 17.39 -13.80
C PRO A 108 8.51 17.24 -12.84
N GLU A 109 8.32 16.64 -11.65
CA GLU A 109 9.43 16.37 -10.72
C GLU A 109 10.39 15.32 -11.29
N LYS A 110 9.87 14.26 -11.93
CA LYS A 110 10.71 13.27 -12.64
C LYS A 110 11.49 13.88 -13.79
N ASN A 111 10.85 14.73 -14.60
CA ASN A 111 11.50 15.43 -15.70
C ASN A 111 12.62 16.34 -15.17
N TYR A 112 12.37 17.10 -14.09
CA TYR A 112 13.40 17.92 -13.45
C TYR A 112 14.64 17.09 -13.04
N LEU A 113 14.46 15.90 -12.48
CA LEU A 113 15.60 15.02 -12.14
C LEU A 113 16.36 14.55 -13.40
N ILE A 114 15.64 14.19 -14.47
CA ILE A 114 16.22 13.75 -15.75
C ILE A 114 16.98 14.91 -16.43
N ASP A 115 16.44 16.12 -16.41
CA ASP A 115 17.04 17.34 -16.96
C ASP A 115 18.31 17.78 -16.18
N ASN A 116 18.55 17.21 -14.98
CA ASN A 116 19.76 17.39 -14.17
C ASN A 116 20.66 16.13 -14.19
N ASP A 117 20.63 15.36 -15.29
CA ASP A 117 21.47 14.18 -15.55
C ASP A 117 21.33 13.03 -14.51
N ILE A 118 20.24 12.96 -13.75
CA ILE A 118 20.01 11.89 -12.77
C ILE A 118 19.51 10.63 -13.49
N ILE A 119 20.45 9.76 -13.84
CA ILE A 119 20.19 8.48 -14.50
C ILE A 119 19.56 7.47 -13.52
N GLY A 120 18.59 6.70 -14.02
CA GLY A 120 17.93 5.62 -13.26
C GLY A 120 16.56 5.95 -12.69
N VAL A 121 16.08 7.20 -12.86
CA VAL A 121 14.70 7.58 -12.50
C VAL A 121 13.69 6.65 -13.21
N PRO A 122 12.77 5.97 -12.48
CA PRO A 122 11.82 5.06 -13.07
C PRO A 122 10.83 5.77 -14.03
N ASN A 123 11.08 5.68 -15.34
CA ASN A 123 10.17 6.14 -16.41
C ASN A 123 8.90 5.25 -16.54
N ARG A 124 8.42 4.68 -15.44
CA ARG A 124 7.19 3.88 -15.40
C ARG A 124 6.09 4.72 -14.79
N ARG A 125 5.08 5.05 -15.59
CA ARG A 125 3.78 5.61 -15.17
C ARG A 125 2.93 4.59 -14.41
N ARG A 126 3.51 3.99 -13.36
CA ARG A 126 2.80 3.14 -12.41
C ARG A 126 2.44 4.01 -11.22
N VAL A 127 1.14 4.19 -10.99
CA VAL A 127 0.65 4.78 -9.75
C VAL A 127 1.10 3.86 -8.60
N PRO A 128 1.71 4.39 -7.53
CA PRO A 128 2.04 3.61 -6.34
C PRO A 128 0.81 2.87 -5.80
N ALA A 129 1.02 1.66 -5.28
CA ALA A 129 -0.07 0.88 -4.66
C ALA A 129 -0.61 1.52 -3.37
N PHE A 130 0.23 2.31 -2.70
CA PHE A 130 -0.06 3.06 -1.49
C PHE A 130 0.64 4.43 -1.55
N ASP A 131 0.16 5.39 -0.77
CA ASP A 131 0.88 6.65 -0.54
C ASP A 131 2.01 6.43 0.48
N TYR A 132 3.12 5.86 0.01
CA TYR A 132 4.32 5.61 0.81
C TYR A 132 4.98 6.88 1.35
N VAL A 133 4.66 8.06 0.81
CA VAL A 133 5.15 9.35 1.32
C VAL A 133 4.41 9.69 2.62
N SER A 134 3.09 9.50 2.66
CA SER A 134 2.27 9.73 3.86
C SER A 134 2.61 8.83 5.06
N PHE A 135 3.26 7.68 4.84
CA PHE A 135 3.60 6.73 5.89
C PHE A 135 4.93 7.00 6.59
N LEU A 136 5.79 7.84 6.01
CA LEU A 136 7.11 8.15 6.57
C LEU A 136 6.97 8.92 7.89
N ARG A 137 7.32 8.27 9.01
CA ARG A 137 7.30 8.87 10.36
C ARG A 137 8.67 9.36 10.81
N HIS A 138 9.73 8.62 10.51
CA HIS A 138 11.09 8.95 10.93
C HIS A 138 12.06 8.94 9.75
N LEU A 139 12.86 10.01 9.64
CA LEU A 139 13.84 10.21 8.58
C LEU A 139 15.23 10.46 9.18
N SER A 140 16.06 9.41 9.22
CA SER A 140 17.50 9.57 9.52
C SER A 140 18.22 10.14 8.30
N MET A 141 18.70 11.38 8.40
CA MET A 141 19.44 12.04 7.31
C MET A 141 20.74 11.31 6.95
N GLY A 142 21.43 10.72 7.95
CA GLY A 142 22.63 9.91 7.71
C GLY A 142 22.34 8.63 6.92
N ASN A 143 21.22 7.97 7.23
CA ASN A 143 20.81 6.79 6.48
C ASN A 143 20.31 7.16 5.09
N LEU A 144 19.49 8.22 4.97
CA LEU A 144 19.01 8.73 3.68
C LEU A 144 20.19 9.04 2.75
N PHE A 145 21.19 9.79 3.23
CA PHE A 145 22.39 10.11 2.45
C PHE A 145 23.13 8.84 2.02
N SER A 146 23.38 7.92 2.94
CA SER A 146 24.05 6.64 2.65
C SER A 146 23.29 5.79 1.62
N ILE A 147 21.95 5.80 1.69
CA ILE A 147 21.06 5.05 0.81
C ILE A 147 20.99 5.67 -0.58
N VAL A 148 20.90 7.01 -0.66
CA VAL A 148 20.94 7.75 -1.94
C VAL A 148 22.29 7.59 -2.62
N GLN A 149 23.41 7.76 -1.90
CA GLN A 149 24.75 7.56 -2.44
C GLN A 149 24.88 6.14 -3.04
N ARG A 150 24.49 5.11 -2.28
CA ARG A 150 24.55 3.70 -2.73
C ARG A 150 23.55 3.34 -3.84
N TRP A 151 22.52 4.16 -4.05
CA TRP A 151 21.63 4.08 -5.21
C TRP A 151 22.30 4.71 -6.43
N THR A 152 22.85 5.91 -6.30
CA THR A 152 23.58 6.65 -7.35
C THR A 152 24.79 5.86 -7.86
N ASP A 153 25.63 5.32 -6.96
CA ASP A 153 26.79 4.49 -7.32
C ASP A 153 26.37 3.31 -8.22
N ARG A 154 25.19 2.72 -7.95
CA ARG A 154 24.63 1.58 -8.68
C ARG A 154 23.94 1.97 -9.99
N THR A 155 23.33 3.14 -10.07
CA THR A 155 22.71 3.60 -11.33
C THR A 155 23.79 4.07 -12.30
N GLN A 156 24.86 4.71 -11.83
CA GLN A 156 25.98 5.16 -12.66
C GLN A 156 26.86 4.00 -13.17
N THR A 157 27.16 3.00 -12.35
CA THR A 157 27.97 1.82 -12.77
C THR A 157 27.32 0.91 -13.82
N LYS A 158 26.08 1.18 -14.24
CA LYS A 158 25.40 0.44 -15.32
C LYS A 158 25.60 1.00 -16.72
N TYR A 159 26.29 2.13 -16.86
CA TYR A 159 26.48 2.84 -18.14
C TYR A 159 27.96 3.00 -18.52
N PHE A 160 28.83 2.20 -17.89
CA PHE A 160 30.23 1.94 -18.25
C PHE A 160 30.43 0.42 -18.41
#